data_AF-A0A3S1G8V5-F1
#
_entry.id   AF-A0A3S1G8V5-F1
#
_cell.length_a   1.000
_cell.length_b   1.000
_cell.length_c   1.000
_cell.angle_alpha   90.00
_cell.angle_beta   90.00
_cell.angle_gamma   90.00
#
_symmetry.space_group_name_H-M   'P 1'
#
loop_
_entity.id
_entity.type
_entity.pdbx_description
1 polymer ?
#
loop_
_entity_poly.entity_id
_entity_poly.type
_entity_poly.pdbx_seq_one_letter_code
_entity_poly.pdbx_strand_id
1 'polypeptide(L)'
;MVAYSFKTMFGPQVSALMKRQTVRADRKRHARPGEPVQLYQGMRTRNCVKLVDPDPICVRVRPIAIVTTWLLEEFIASIVIDGRSLHRDEIEAFAAADGFGIEHIGDCRMKQIGRVGSARWNMGAFWNAEHGQGLFEGKLIEWEPA
;
A
#
# COMPACT_ATOMS: atom_id res chain seq x y z
N MET A 1 -10.10 18.69 -0.52
CA MET A 1 -9.89 17.50 -1.38
C MET A 1 -8.45 17.03 -1.23
N VAL A 2 -8.21 15.72 -1.25
CA VAL A 2 -6.90 15.14 -0.93
C VAL A 2 -6.41 14.28 -2.08
N ALA A 3 -5.16 14.51 -2.49
CA ALA A 3 -4.50 13.72 -3.51
C ALA A 3 -3.51 12.71 -2.90
N TYR A 4 -3.43 11.54 -3.54
CA TYR A 4 -2.44 10.50 -3.26
C TYR A 4 -1.73 10.14 -4.57
N SER A 5 -0.39 10.18 -4.55
CA SER A 5 0.44 9.78 -5.68
C SER A 5 0.98 8.36 -5.47
N PHE A 6 0.94 7.52 -6.50
CA PHE A 6 1.40 6.14 -6.46
C PHE A 6 2.69 5.95 -7.28
N LYS A 7 3.53 5.00 -6.84
CA LYS A 7 4.67 4.51 -7.64
C LYS A 7 4.13 3.78 -8.88
N THR A 8 4.95 3.74 -9.94
CA THR A 8 4.52 3.26 -11.26
C THR A 8 3.91 1.86 -11.25
N MET A 9 4.50 0.96 -10.46
CA MET A 9 4.04 -0.44 -10.31
C MET A 9 2.59 -0.60 -9.84
N PHE A 10 2.03 0.39 -9.15
CA PHE A 10 0.64 0.34 -8.66
C PHE A 10 -0.35 1.02 -9.61
N GLY A 11 0.14 1.81 -10.59
CA GLY A 11 -0.71 2.61 -11.49
C GLY A 11 -1.84 1.80 -12.14
N PRO A 12 -1.53 0.70 -12.85
CA PRO A 12 -2.55 -0.13 -13.50
C PRO A 12 -3.60 -0.70 -12.53
N GLN A 13 -3.17 -1.09 -11.33
CA GLN A 13 -4.06 -1.67 -10.33
C GLN A 13 -5.00 -0.62 -9.72
N VAL A 14 -4.51 0.59 -9.50
CA VAL A 14 -5.29 1.71 -8.98
C VAL A 14 -6.27 2.21 -10.03
N SER A 15 -5.84 2.36 -11.30
CA SER A 15 -6.72 2.80 -12.38
C SER A 15 -7.85 1.80 -12.67
N ALA A 16 -7.58 0.50 -12.50
CA ALA A 16 -8.57 -0.56 -12.63
C ALA A 16 -9.43 -0.77 -11.36
N LEU A 17 -9.24 0.04 -10.31
CA LEU A 17 -9.93 -0.09 -9.01
C LEU A 17 -9.78 -1.47 -8.35
N MET A 18 -8.71 -2.21 -8.68
CA MET A 18 -8.33 -3.44 -7.99
C MET A 18 -7.65 -3.12 -6.66
N LYS A 19 -6.70 -2.18 -6.67
CA LYS A 19 -6.08 -1.62 -5.45
C LYS A 19 -6.94 -0.48 -4.93
N ARG A 20 -7.64 -0.73 -3.82
CA ARG A 20 -8.60 0.19 -3.18
C ARG A 20 -8.14 0.75 -1.82
N GLN A 21 -6.87 0.54 -1.49
CA GLN A 21 -6.29 1.03 -0.25
C GLN A 21 -4.85 1.54 -0.43
N THR A 22 -4.39 2.38 0.49
CA THR A 22 -2.99 2.83 0.59
C THR A 22 -2.60 3.11 2.03
N VAL A 23 -1.38 2.72 2.38
CA VAL A 23 -0.72 3.19 3.61
C VAL A 23 0.00 4.51 3.35
N ARG A 24 -0.08 5.47 4.28
CA ARG A 24 0.62 6.76 4.21
C ARG A 24 1.14 7.15 5.58
N ALA A 25 2.31 7.80 5.60
CA ALA A 25 2.83 8.43 6.80
C ALA A 25 1.84 9.51 7.27
N ASP A 26 1.82 9.75 8.57
CA ASP A 26 0.95 10.78 9.13
C ASP A 26 1.36 12.17 8.58
N ARG A 27 0.36 12.97 8.26
CA ARG A 27 0.55 14.33 7.76
C ARG A 27 -0.60 15.21 8.24
N LYS A 28 -0.43 16.53 8.11
CA LYS A 28 -1.42 17.55 8.53
C LYS A 28 -2.86 17.23 8.14
N ARG A 29 -3.09 16.59 6.99
CA ARG A 29 -4.43 16.18 6.54
C ARG A 29 -4.43 14.91 5.69
N HIS A 30 -5.29 13.96 6.07
CA HIS A 30 -5.75 12.88 5.20
C HIS A 30 -7.18 13.13 4.71
N ALA A 31 -7.64 12.33 3.75
CA ALA A 31 -9.06 12.29 3.38
C ALA A 31 -9.89 11.86 4.59
N ARG A 32 -11.17 12.25 4.61
CA ARG A 32 -12.13 11.75 5.61
C ARG A 32 -13.16 10.86 4.91
N PRO A 33 -13.77 9.90 5.63
CA PRO A 33 -14.90 9.14 5.08
C PRO A 33 -15.96 10.07 4.46
N GLY A 34 -16.43 9.74 3.26
CA GLY A 34 -17.36 10.54 2.46
C GLY A 34 -16.71 11.61 1.57
N GLU A 35 -15.41 11.88 1.72
CA GLU A 35 -14.70 12.81 0.82
C GLU A 35 -14.17 12.10 -0.43
N PRO A 36 -14.23 12.73 -1.63
CA PRO A 36 -13.54 12.22 -2.81
C PRO A 36 -12.01 12.26 -2.62
N VAL A 37 -11.33 11.23 -3.14
CA VAL A 37 -9.87 11.13 -3.17
C VAL A 37 -9.35 11.17 -4.58
N GLN A 38 -8.39 12.05 -4.83
CA GLN A 38 -7.76 12.14 -6.14
C GLN A 38 -6.57 11.19 -6.20
N LEU A 39 -6.57 10.28 -7.17
CA LEU A 39 -5.53 9.27 -7.33
C LEU A 39 -4.67 9.62 -8.54
N TYR A 40 -3.38 9.80 -8.31
CA TYR A 40 -2.42 10.23 -9.33
C TYR A 40 -1.22 9.30 -9.40
N GLN A 41 -0.51 9.36 -10.52
CA GLN A 41 0.86 8.88 -10.67
C GLN A 41 1.74 10.04 -11.12
N GLY A 42 3.00 10.09 -10.65
CA GLY A 42 3.97 11.09 -11.10
C GLY A 42 3.63 12.54 -10.69
N MET A 43 2.90 12.72 -9.59
CA MET A 43 2.49 14.06 -9.14
C MET A 43 3.69 15.00 -8.97
N ARG A 44 3.54 16.27 -9.41
CA ARG A 44 4.59 17.32 -9.46
C ARG A 44 5.71 17.07 -10.49
N THR A 45 5.49 16.16 -11.43
CA THR A 45 6.36 15.97 -12.60
C THR A 45 5.57 16.22 -13.88
N ARG A 46 6.26 16.34 -15.02
CA ARG A 46 5.62 16.41 -16.35
C ARG A 46 4.82 15.15 -16.71
N ASN A 47 5.07 14.03 -16.03
CA ASN A 47 4.40 12.74 -16.25
C ASN A 47 3.22 12.55 -15.27
N CYS A 48 2.60 13.64 -14.81
CA CYS A 48 1.49 13.58 -13.87
C CYS A 48 0.22 13.10 -14.57
N VAL A 49 -0.34 11.97 -14.14
CA VAL A 49 -1.54 11.37 -14.74
C VAL A 49 -2.56 11.05 -13.64
N LYS A 50 -3.82 11.43 -13.86
CA LYS A 50 -4.96 11.03 -13.02
C LYS A 50 -5.31 9.58 -13.33
N LEU A 51 -5.42 8.74 -12.31
CA LEU A 51 -5.57 7.29 -12.48
C LEU A 51 -7.04 6.85 -12.54
N VAL A 52 -7.94 7.54 -11.85
CA VAL A 52 -9.36 7.18 -11.76
C VAL A 52 -10.21 8.43 -11.97
N ASP A 53 -11.24 8.33 -12.79
CA ASP A 53 -12.26 9.36 -12.99
C ASP A 53 -13.63 8.69 -13.21
N PRO A 54 -14.66 9.00 -12.41
CA PRO A 54 -14.72 10.00 -11.33
C PRO A 54 -13.83 9.66 -10.11
N ASP A 55 -13.55 10.66 -9.26
CA ASP A 55 -12.76 10.48 -8.02
C ASP A 55 -13.49 9.50 -7.07
N PRO A 56 -12.84 8.40 -6.63
CA PRO A 56 -13.46 7.46 -5.70
C PRO A 56 -13.67 8.09 -4.32
N ILE A 57 -14.58 7.52 -3.54
CA ILE A 57 -14.98 8.04 -2.23
C ILE A 57 -14.18 7.34 -1.13
N CYS A 58 -13.51 8.12 -0.29
CA CYS A 58 -12.89 7.60 0.92
C CYS A 58 -13.97 6.97 1.81
N VAL A 59 -13.77 5.72 2.23
CA VAL A 59 -14.73 5.03 3.11
C VAL A 59 -14.19 4.86 4.52
N ARG A 60 -12.86 4.74 4.68
CA ARG A 60 -12.23 4.54 5.99
C ARG A 60 -10.83 5.16 6.04
N VAL A 61 -10.49 5.66 7.21
CA VAL A 61 -9.12 6.03 7.58
C VAL A 61 -8.83 5.46 8.96
N ARG A 62 -7.86 4.56 9.05
CA ARG A 62 -7.52 3.83 10.28
C ARG A 62 -6.04 4.01 10.62
N PRO A 63 -5.67 4.11 11.91
CA PRO A 63 -4.26 4.08 12.27
C PRO A 63 -3.67 2.71 11.93
N ILE A 64 -2.46 2.70 11.39
CA ILE A 64 -1.72 1.48 11.07
C ILE A 64 -0.28 1.60 11.56
N ALA A 65 0.21 0.52 12.16
CA ALA A 65 1.61 0.34 12.51
C ALA A 65 2.15 -0.89 11.78
N ILE A 66 3.32 -0.73 11.15
CA ILE A 66 4.02 -1.81 10.45
C ILE A 66 5.42 -1.92 11.07
N VAL A 67 5.79 -3.11 11.49
CA VAL A 67 7.13 -3.38 12.01
C VAL A 67 7.90 -4.20 10.97
N THR A 68 9.07 -3.71 10.57
CA THR A 68 9.99 -4.41 9.66
C THR A 68 11.29 -4.80 10.35
N THR A 69 11.81 -5.99 10.05
CA THR A 69 13.09 -6.50 10.54
C THR A 69 13.80 -7.40 9.53
N TRP A 70 15.13 -7.33 9.45
CA TRP A 70 15.95 -8.23 8.64
C TRP A 70 16.01 -9.66 9.18
N LEU A 71 15.64 -9.84 10.46
CA LEU A 71 15.69 -11.13 11.13
C LEU A 71 14.63 -12.11 10.62
N LEU A 72 13.68 -11.62 9.82
CA LEU A 72 12.63 -12.41 9.18
C LEU A 72 12.80 -12.36 7.67
N GLU A 73 12.61 -13.50 7.00
CA GLU A 73 12.79 -13.61 5.55
C GLU A 73 11.82 -12.70 4.76
N GLU A 74 10.61 -12.50 5.28
CA GLU A 74 9.56 -11.68 4.68
C GLU A 74 9.66 -10.20 5.05
N PHE A 75 10.65 -9.81 5.85
CA PHE A 75 10.89 -8.48 6.42
C PHE A 75 9.79 -7.90 7.32
N ILE A 76 8.52 -8.08 7.00
CA ILE A 76 7.40 -7.63 7.84
C ILE A 76 7.29 -8.56 9.04
N ALA A 77 7.48 -8.03 10.25
CA ALA A 77 7.27 -8.75 11.50
C ALA A 77 5.79 -8.75 11.91
N SER A 78 5.16 -7.58 11.90
CA SER A 78 3.76 -7.42 12.30
C SER A 78 3.10 -6.24 11.61
N ILE A 79 1.79 -6.34 11.40
CA ILE A 79 0.93 -5.23 11.02
C ILE A 79 -0.17 -5.12 12.08
N VAL A 80 -0.40 -3.91 12.58
CA VAL A 80 -1.48 -3.59 13.52
C VAL A 80 -2.34 -2.51 12.89
N ILE A 81 -3.64 -2.78 12.74
CA ILE A 81 -4.62 -1.83 12.21
C ILE A 81 -5.65 -1.56 13.29
N ASP A 82 -5.83 -0.30 13.65
CA ASP A 82 -6.82 0.11 14.67
C ASP A 82 -6.66 -0.66 16.00
N GLY A 83 -5.41 -0.88 16.41
CA GLY A 83 -5.05 -1.64 17.62
C GLY A 83 -5.14 -3.17 17.48
N ARG A 84 -5.69 -3.70 16.38
CA ARG A 84 -5.76 -5.15 16.13
C ARG A 84 -4.55 -5.63 15.34
N SER A 85 -3.81 -6.58 15.90
CA SER A 85 -2.73 -7.27 15.18
C SER A 85 -3.32 -8.25 14.14
N LEU A 86 -2.77 -8.21 12.94
CA LEU A 86 -3.14 -9.14 11.86
C LEU A 86 -2.39 -10.47 12.01
N HIS A 87 -3.09 -11.59 11.79
CA HIS A 87 -2.47 -12.90 11.66
C HIS A 87 -1.69 -13.05 10.35
N ARG A 88 -0.88 -14.13 10.24
CA ARG A 88 -0.02 -14.39 9.07
C ARG A 88 -0.78 -14.30 7.74
N ASP A 89 -1.92 -14.98 7.64
CA ASP A 89 -2.71 -15.03 6.40
C ASP A 89 -3.41 -13.70 6.12
N GLU A 90 -3.78 -12.95 7.16
CA GLU A 90 -4.33 -11.61 7.04
C GLU A 90 -3.28 -10.61 6.55
N ILE A 91 -2.01 -10.76 6.95
CA ILE A 91 -0.91 -9.93 6.43
C ILE A 91 -0.69 -10.19 4.93
N GLU A 92 -0.76 -11.45 4.52
CA GLU A 92 -0.65 -11.82 3.10
C GLU A 92 -1.80 -11.21 2.28
N ALA A 93 -3.04 -11.39 2.74
CA ALA A 93 -4.22 -10.79 2.11
C ALA A 93 -4.15 -9.25 2.10
N PHE A 94 -3.68 -8.64 3.19
CA PHE A 94 -3.48 -7.20 3.28
C PHE A 94 -2.46 -6.69 2.26
N ALA A 95 -1.31 -7.36 2.15
CA ALA A 95 -0.27 -6.99 1.19
C ALA A 95 -0.77 -7.12 -0.25
N ALA A 96 -1.51 -8.18 -0.57
CA ALA A 96 -2.13 -8.36 -1.87
C ALA A 96 -3.13 -7.23 -2.19
N ALA A 97 -4.02 -6.90 -1.24
CA ALA A 97 -4.97 -5.79 -1.39
C ALA A 97 -4.29 -4.41 -1.47
N ASP A 98 -3.12 -4.24 -0.83
CA ASP A 98 -2.26 -3.07 -1.00
C ASP A 98 -1.40 -3.13 -2.29
N GLY A 99 -1.71 -4.05 -3.20
CA GLY A 99 -1.18 -4.11 -4.56
C GLY A 99 0.17 -4.81 -4.71
N PHE A 100 0.59 -5.57 -3.71
CA PHE A 100 1.83 -6.36 -3.73
C PHE A 100 1.63 -7.80 -4.21
N GLY A 101 0.42 -8.17 -4.63
CA GLY A 101 0.11 -9.49 -5.20
C GLY A 101 1.06 -9.87 -6.34
N ILE A 102 1.52 -11.12 -6.33
CA ILE A 102 2.46 -11.65 -7.34
C ILE A 102 1.84 -11.55 -8.74
N GLU A 103 0.55 -11.78 -8.86
CA GLU A 103 -0.23 -11.66 -10.08
C GLU A 103 -0.19 -10.27 -10.72
N HIS A 104 0.12 -9.23 -9.94
CA HIS A 104 0.11 -7.85 -10.41
C HIS A 104 1.50 -7.26 -10.61
N ILE A 105 2.47 -7.59 -9.76
CA ILE A 105 3.83 -7.01 -9.81
C ILE A 105 4.94 -8.05 -10.04
N GLY A 106 4.56 -9.32 -10.14
CA GLY A 106 5.46 -10.46 -10.25
C GLY A 106 6.06 -10.89 -8.92
N ASP A 107 6.72 -12.04 -8.92
CA ASP A 107 7.44 -12.56 -7.77
C ASP A 107 8.84 -11.92 -7.69
N CYS A 108 8.97 -10.89 -6.84
CA CYS A 108 10.25 -10.20 -6.67
C CYS A 108 11.29 -11.09 -6.00
N ARG A 109 10.89 -12.03 -5.13
CA ARG A 109 11.81 -12.93 -4.45
C ARG A 109 12.42 -13.92 -5.44
N MET A 110 11.59 -14.47 -6.32
CA MET A 110 12.04 -15.37 -7.38
C MET A 110 13.05 -14.66 -8.27
N LYS A 111 12.76 -13.42 -8.68
CA LYS A 111 13.66 -12.62 -9.51
C LYS A 111 14.99 -12.29 -8.81
N GLN A 112 14.99 -12.08 -7.50
CA GLN A 112 16.19 -11.66 -6.77
C GLN A 112 17.07 -12.83 -6.34
N ILE A 113 16.47 -13.92 -5.85
CA ILE A 113 17.21 -15.01 -5.19
C ILE A 113 16.74 -16.41 -5.60
N GLY A 114 15.89 -16.54 -6.61
CA GLY A 114 15.46 -17.85 -7.15
C GLY A 114 14.55 -18.66 -6.22
N ARG A 115 13.88 -18.02 -5.25
CA ARG A 115 12.94 -18.66 -4.32
C ARG A 115 11.54 -18.08 -4.49
N VAL A 116 10.53 -18.93 -4.38
CA VAL A 116 9.12 -18.49 -4.42
C VAL A 116 8.85 -17.48 -3.31
N GLY A 117 8.28 -16.33 -3.70
CA GLY A 117 7.89 -15.24 -2.83
C GLY A 117 6.40 -15.27 -2.47
N SER A 118 5.94 -14.16 -1.91
CA SER A 118 4.55 -13.91 -1.55
C SER A 118 4.25 -12.41 -1.65
N ALA A 119 2.99 -12.00 -1.54
CA ALA A 119 2.62 -10.60 -1.46
C ALA A 119 3.22 -9.93 -0.22
N ARG A 120 3.21 -10.60 0.94
CA ARG A 120 3.90 -10.13 2.15
C ARG A 120 5.38 -9.91 1.89
N TRP A 121 6.05 -10.83 1.19
CA TRP A 121 7.46 -10.70 0.87
C TRP A 121 7.72 -9.49 -0.04
N ASN A 122 6.93 -9.34 -1.11
CA ASN A 122 7.00 -8.21 -2.03
C ASN A 122 6.82 -6.87 -1.29
N MET A 123 5.83 -6.81 -0.40
CA MET A 123 5.58 -5.65 0.46
C MET A 123 6.76 -5.40 1.39
N GLY A 124 7.27 -6.42 2.07
CA GLY A 124 8.41 -6.30 2.99
C GLY A 124 9.68 -5.79 2.31
N ALA A 125 10.01 -6.32 1.14
CA ALA A 125 11.16 -5.86 0.35
C ALA A 125 11.01 -4.39 -0.06
N PHE A 126 9.82 -3.99 -0.52
CA PHE A 126 9.52 -2.60 -0.85
C PHE A 126 9.63 -1.68 0.38
N TRP A 127 9.04 -2.08 1.50
CA TRP A 127 9.05 -1.30 2.73
C TRP A 127 10.46 -1.12 3.29
N ASN A 128 11.26 -2.18 3.29
CA ASN A 128 12.66 -2.11 3.69
C ASN A 128 13.46 -1.16 2.78
N ALA A 129 13.21 -1.17 1.47
CA ALA A 129 13.90 -0.28 0.53
C ALA A 129 13.51 1.20 0.70
N GLU A 130 12.24 1.50 1.01
CA GLU A 130 11.73 2.87 1.09
C GLU A 130 11.82 3.48 2.51
N HIS A 131 11.78 2.67 3.56
CA HIS A 131 11.71 3.13 4.96
C HIS A 131 12.76 2.50 5.89
N GLY A 132 13.42 1.42 5.49
CA GLY A 132 14.35 0.67 6.33
C GLY A 132 13.67 -0.25 7.36
N GLN A 133 14.39 -0.54 8.44
CA GLN A 133 13.88 -1.32 9.58
C GLN A 133 13.20 -0.45 10.63
N GLY A 134 12.32 -1.09 11.39
CA GLY A 134 11.79 -0.56 12.63
C GLY A 134 10.28 -0.38 12.55
N LEU A 135 9.78 0.52 13.39
CA LEU A 135 8.37 0.87 13.46
C LEU A 135 8.07 1.97 12.44
N PHE A 136 7.11 1.70 11.57
CA PHE A 136 6.40 2.72 10.82
C PHE A 136 5.02 2.94 11.42
N GLU A 137 4.64 4.20 11.63
CA GLU A 137 3.29 4.60 12.03
C GLU A 137 2.67 5.51 10.98
N GLY A 138 1.38 5.28 10.69
CA GLY A 138 0.68 6.08 9.71
C GLY A 138 -0.82 5.82 9.67
N LYS A 139 -1.40 6.10 8.51
CA LYS A 139 -2.81 5.91 8.21
C LYS A 139 -2.99 4.95 7.04
N LEU A 140 -3.87 3.97 7.22
CA LEU A 140 -4.46 3.19 6.15
C LEU A 140 -5.69 3.95 5.65
N ILE A 141 -5.70 4.29 4.36
CA ILE A 141 -6.82 4.94 3.70
C ILE A 141 -7.43 3.97 2.70
N GLU A 142 -8.75 3.79 2.79
CA GLU A 142 -9.54 2.91 1.94
C GLU A 142 -10.58 3.74 1.19
N TRP A 143 -10.85 3.38 -0.07
CA TRP A 143 -11.85 4.04 -0.90
C TRP A 143 -12.67 3.03 -1.70
N GLU A 144 -13.83 3.47 -2.16
CA GLU A 144 -14.70 2.72 -3.07
C GLU A 144 -14.96 3.53 -4.35
N PRO A 145 -15.28 2.86 -5.47
CA PRO A 145 -15.77 3.55 -6.66
C PRO A 145 -16.94 4.49 -6.31
N ALA A 146 -17.01 5.64 -6.99
CA ALA A 146 -18.06 6.65 -6.76
C ALA A 146 -19.43 6.22 -7.31
#